data_AF-A0A3S4UEQ3-F1
#
_entry.id   AF-A0A3S4UEQ3-F1
#
_cell.length_a   1.000
_cell.length_b   1.000
_cell.length_c   1.000
_cell.angle_alpha   90.00
_cell.angle_beta   90.00
_cell.angle_gamma   90.00
#
_symmetry.space_group_name_H-M   'P 1'
#
loop_
_entity.id
_entity.type
_entity.pdbx_description
1 polymer ?
#
loop_
_entity_poly.entity_id
_entity_poly.type
_entity_poly.pdbx_seq_one_letter_code
_entity_poly.pdbx_strand_id
1 'polypeptide(L)'
;MIADPFLRISVLGTTHNADLVVPADQPATALLPQLLGLLGEPHGPQGTYTLTTALGEPIDLHRPMGEIGLVDGAVLQLSRETETPPVPVVSDLVDATAEHKATGLWSDVSRGWVLSACSALMTVVALVFLLLPRGPDTLDVGVTAAGLYVVSLLCKILRKDLAWAYFAAAGVTAIWWAWLQLMTGTSPLVILLILLVAQFISLMVHTRQHFAYAIGLAVLAISTGAWWLIHFLVADPVRAGAITATLALLLLGLTPRLALSIAGVFKADDAVGHGTSMALSEVVGHLDRAHHVLSVAVTLLAGLWTLGILPVAGAAIGNVWTLGMVSSLVVAWTLRGRHFPLAAERTAIYTAALIAVSTVAWSQLATVWAPAGAAVLALFLAIVLFLRISDLAAAQLRRAATWIETLAVIVTIPVLVGMFDLYTQLLGSFQ
;
A
#
# COMPACT_ATOMS: atom_id res chain seq x y z
N MET A 1 36.99 46.92 -21.41
CA MET A 1 36.42 46.66 -20.08
C MET A 1 37.53 46.01 -19.27
N ILE A 2 37.97 46.66 -18.20
CA ILE A 2 39.01 46.13 -17.32
C ILE A 2 38.28 45.08 -16.46
N ALA A 3 38.59 43.80 -16.66
CA ALA A 3 38.06 42.74 -15.81
C ALA A 3 38.52 42.99 -14.38
N ASP A 4 37.61 42.83 -13.41
CA ASP A 4 37.94 42.97 -11.99
C ASP A 4 39.11 42.03 -11.65
N PRO A 5 40.12 42.48 -10.88
CA PRO A 5 41.31 41.67 -10.58
C PRO A 5 41.01 40.46 -9.68
N PHE A 6 39.79 40.37 -9.15
CA PHE A 6 39.34 39.33 -8.25
C PHE A 6 38.01 38.74 -8.73
N LEU A 7 37.85 37.43 -8.55
CA LEU A 7 36.65 36.66 -8.86
C LEU A 7 36.15 35.97 -7.60
N ARG A 8 34.86 36.10 -7.29
CA ARG A 8 34.22 35.34 -6.22
C ARG A 8 33.74 34.00 -6.76
N ILE A 9 34.10 32.92 -6.09
CA ILE A 9 33.68 31.56 -6.43
C ILE A 9 33.23 30.83 -5.18
N SER A 10 32.29 29.90 -5.33
CA SER A 10 31.88 28.97 -4.27
C SER A 10 32.42 27.58 -4.61
N VAL A 11 33.28 27.02 -3.78
CA VAL A 11 33.86 25.69 -4.02
C VAL A 11 33.21 24.68 -3.08
N LEU A 12 32.61 23.65 -3.67
CA LEU A 12 32.01 22.52 -2.97
C LEU A 12 33.05 21.40 -2.84
N GLY A 13 33.45 21.10 -1.61
CA GLY A 13 34.31 19.95 -1.28
C GLY A 13 33.49 18.74 -0.83
N THR A 14 34.16 17.65 -0.46
CA THR A 14 33.47 16.45 0.07
C THR A 14 33.09 16.61 1.53
N THR A 15 33.85 17.42 2.29
CA THR A 15 33.63 17.63 3.73
C THR A 15 33.14 19.03 4.07
N HIS A 16 33.63 20.07 3.38
CA HIS A 16 33.29 21.46 3.65
C HIS A 16 33.09 22.23 2.34
N ASN A 17 32.26 23.26 2.40
CA ASN A 17 32.01 24.20 1.31
C ASN A 17 32.58 25.56 1.70
N ALA A 18 33.21 26.26 0.75
CA ALA A 18 33.83 27.56 1.01
C ALA A 18 33.53 28.57 -0.10
N ASP A 19 33.14 29.78 0.31
CA ASP A 19 33.03 30.95 -0.57
C ASP A 19 34.36 31.72 -0.53
N LEU A 20 34.98 31.87 -1.69
CA LEU A 20 36.35 32.35 -1.81
C LEU A 20 36.44 33.47 -2.85
N VAL A 21 37.36 34.40 -2.60
CA VAL A 21 37.72 35.45 -3.56
C VAL A 21 39.12 35.14 -4.05
N VAL A 22 39.22 34.83 -5.34
CA VAL A 22 40.47 34.39 -5.98
C VAL A 22 40.99 35.43 -6.97
N PRO A 23 42.31 35.59 -7.12
CA PRO A 23 42.89 36.44 -8.15
C PRO A 23 42.57 35.90 -9.55
N ALA A 24 42.09 36.76 -10.45
CA ALA A 24 41.68 36.38 -11.80
C ALA A 24 42.88 36.04 -12.72
N ASP A 25 44.08 36.53 -12.39
CA ASP A 25 45.33 36.37 -13.15
C ASP A 25 46.10 35.08 -12.81
N GLN A 26 45.71 34.37 -11.75
CA GLN A 26 46.38 33.14 -11.32
C GLN A 26 45.72 31.89 -11.91
N PRO A 27 46.53 30.88 -12.31
CA PRO A 27 46.01 29.59 -12.75
C PRO A 27 45.48 28.79 -11.56
N ALA A 28 44.46 27.95 -11.79
CA ALA A 28 43.83 27.16 -10.74
C ALA A 28 44.81 26.18 -10.08
N THR A 29 45.80 25.68 -10.83
CA THR A 29 46.90 24.86 -10.30
C THR A 29 47.67 25.53 -9.15
N ALA A 30 47.87 26.85 -9.20
CA ALA A 30 48.57 27.59 -8.14
C ALA A 30 47.72 27.77 -6.89
N LEU A 31 46.40 27.86 -7.06
CA LEU A 31 45.43 28.06 -5.97
C LEU A 31 44.98 26.73 -5.34
N LEU A 32 45.07 25.62 -6.07
CA LEU A 32 44.57 24.30 -5.66
C LEU A 32 45.06 23.85 -4.27
N PRO A 33 46.34 23.98 -3.88
CA PRO A 33 46.78 23.59 -2.54
C PRO A 33 46.10 24.41 -1.43
N GLN A 34 45.84 25.69 -1.67
CA GLN A 34 45.16 26.57 -0.72
C GLN A 34 43.67 26.23 -0.64
N LEU A 35 43.03 25.94 -1.78
CA LEU A 35 41.65 25.47 -1.84
C LEU A 35 41.47 24.16 -1.06
N LEU A 36 42.35 23.18 -1.27
CA LEU A 36 42.32 21.91 -0.55
C LEU A 36 42.48 22.10 0.96
N GLY A 37 43.40 22.99 1.38
CA GLY A 37 43.59 23.32 2.79
C GLY A 37 42.35 23.97 3.43
N LEU A 38 41.68 24.88 2.70
CA LEU A 38 40.46 25.54 3.17
C LEU A 38 39.24 24.60 3.22
N LEU A 39 39.16 23.65 2.29
CA LEU A 39 38.09 22.64 2.23
C LEU A 39 38.34 21.45 3.16
N GLY A 40 39.51 21.38 3.82
CA GLY A 40 39.88 20.28 4.69
C GLY A 40 40.15 18.96 3.96
N GLU A 41 40.50 19.03 2.67
CA GLU A 41 40.73 17.86 1.83
C GLU A 41 42.16 17.31 1.98
N PRO A 42 42.35 15.98 2.04
CA PRO A 42 43.66 15.34 2.04
C PRO A 42 44.59 15.80 0.91
N HIS A 43 45.79 16.27 1.26
CA HIS A 43 46.84 16.57 0.29
C HIS A 43 47.31 15.28 -0.41
N GLY A 44 46.83 15.04 -1.63
CA GLY A 44 47.28 13.95 -2.50
C GLY A 44 48.42 14.38 -3.43
N PRO A 45 49.11 13.43 -4.10
CA PRO A 45 50.05 13.76 -5.18
C PRO A 45 49.35 14.61 -6.26
N GLN A 46 50.09 15.56 -6.84
CA GLN A 46 49.54 16.48 -7.84
C GLN A 46 48.97 15.70 -9.03
N GLY A 47 47.68 15.91 -9.34
CA GLY A 47 46.99 15.24 -10.45
C GLY A 47 45.79 14.37 -10.07
N THR A 48 45.32 14.34 -8.82
CA THR A 48 44.15 13.52 -8.42
C THR A 48 42.84 14.31 -8.28
N TYR A 49 42.87 15.64 -8.42
CA TYR A 49 41.69 16.50 -8.20
C TYR A 49 41.37 17.30 -9.45
N THR A 50 40.09 17.31 -9.83
CA THR A 50 39.56 18.13 -10.91
C THR A 50 38.51 19.10 -10.35
N LEU A 51 38.49 20.32 -10.89
CA LEU A 51 37.43 21.29 -10.61
C LEU A 51 36.44 21.21 -11.76
N THR A 52 35.17 20.98 -11.45
CA THR A 52 34.09 20.95 -12.42
C THR A 52 33.12 22.10 -12.16
N THR A 53 32.50 22.63 -13.19
CA THR A 53 31.39 23.58 -13.04
C THR A 53 30.16 22.86 -12.47
N ALA A 54 29.14 23.61 -12.03
CA ALA A 54 27.85 23.02 -11.64
C ALA A 54 27.18 22.19 -12.75
N LEU A 55 27.59 22.36 -14.01
CA LEU A 55 27.13 21.58 -15.18
C LEU A 55 27.98 20.34 -15.45
N GLY A 56 29.00 20.07 -14.61
CA GLY A 56 29.90 18.91 -14.75
C GLY A 56 31.01 19.09 -15.77
N GLU A 57 31.22 20.31 -16.29
CA GLU A 57 32.30 20.57 -17.25
C GLU A 57 33.64 20.75 -16.52
N PRO A 58 34.70 20.00 -16.90
CA PRO A 58 36.01 20.12 -16.26
C PRO A 58 36.67 21.44 -16.62
N ILE A 59 37.26 22.09 -15.62
CA ILE A 59 38.02 23.32 -15.76
C ILE A 59 39.48 23.01 -16.06
N ASP A 60 40.03 23.66 -17.08
CA ASP A 60 41.47 23.57 -17.35
C ASP A 60 42.27 24.31 -16.27
N LEU A 61 42.94 23.54 -15.41
CA LEU A 61 43.67 24.03 -14.25
C LEU A 61 44.92 24.85 -14.62
N HIS A 62 45.39 24.77 -15.88
CA HIS A 62 46.57 25.49 -16.36
C HIS A 62 46.27 26.91 -16.82
N ARG A 63 44.99 27.25 -17.00
CA ARG A 63 44.57 28.56 -17.49
C ARG A 63 44.24 29.52 -16.32
N PRO A 64 44.53 30.82 -16.42
CA PRO A 64 44.12 31.81 -15.43
C PRO A 64 42.58 31.88 -15.28
N MET A 65 42.09 31.99 -14.04
CA MET A 65 40.65 31.95 -13.72
C MET A 65 39.80 32.97 -14.46
N GLY A 66 40.34 34.17 -14.75
CA GLY A 66 39.65 35.20 -15.50
C GLY A 66 39.43 34.88 -16.99
N GLU A 67 40.20 33.95 -17.56
CA GLU A 67 40.07 33.56 -18.97
C GLU A 67 39.15 32.35 -19.20
N ILE A 68 38.72 31.68 -18.14
CA ILE A 68 37.87 30.48 -18.20
C ILE A 68 36.38 30.85 -18.38
N GLY A 69 36.05 32.15 -18.37
CA GLY A 69 34.69 32.63 -18.58
C GLY A 69 33.76 32.41 -17.38
N LEU A 70 34.34 32.23 -16.19
CA LEU A 70 33.60 32.11 -14.95
C LEU A 70 32.96 33.45 -14.57
N VAL A 71 31.68 33.40 -14.18
CA VAL A 71 30.94 34.56 -13.68
C VAL A 71 31.20 34.73 -12.19
N ASP A 72 31.12 35.95 -11.69
CA ASP A 72 31.19 36.23 -10.25
C ASP A 72 30.08 35.49 -9.50
N GLY A 73 30.46 34.69 -8.50
CA GLY A 73 29.58 33.75 -7.78
C GLY A 73 29.44 32.36 -8.41
N ALA A 74 30.29 31.99 -9.38
CA ALA A 74 30.27 30.66 -9.97
C ALA A 74 30.51 29.55 -8.92
N VAL A 75 29.70 28.50 -8.99
CA VAL A 75 29.82 27.32 -8.13
C VAL A 75 30.67 26.26 -8.82
N LEU A 76 31.75 25.86 -8.17
CA LEU A 76 32.68 24.84 -8.63
C LEU A 76 32.63 23.65 -7.68
N GLN A 77 32.64 22.43 -8.24
CA GLN A 77 32.71 21.20 -7.47
C GLN A 77 34.10 20.59 -7.60
N LEU A 78 34.73 20.34 -6.47
CA LEU A 78 35.98 19.60 -6.39
C LEU A 78 35.67 18.10 -6.35
N SER A 79 36.13 17.36 -7.35
CA SER A 79 36.01 15.89 -7.39
C SER A 79 37.38 15.24 -7.54
N ARG A 80 37.51 14.00 -7.05
CA ARG A 80 38.72 13.21 -7.27
C ARG A 80 38.61 12.40 -8.55
N GLU A 81 39.68 12.33 -9.32
CA GLU A 81 39.71 11.61 -10.61
C GLU A 81 39.48 10.09 -10.45
N THR A 82 39.65 9.55 -9.23
CA THR A 82 39.34 8.15 -8.87
C THR A 82 37.88 7.90 -8.48
N GLU A 83 37.02 8.92 -8.48
CA GLU A 83 35.66 8.85 -7.95
C GLU A 83 34.65 8.41 -9.02
N THR A 84 34.75 7.13 -9.42
CA THR A 84 33.76 6.38 -10.23
C THR A 84 33.56 6.91 -11.67
N PRO A 85 33.40 6.04 -12.68
CA PRO A 85 32.96 6.50 -14.00
C PRO A 85 31.68 7.33 -13.85
N PRO A 86 31.55 8.49 -14.54
CA PRO A 86 30.30 9.23 -14.55
C PRO A 86 29.19 8.28 -15.01
N VAL A 87 28.02 8.37 -14.35
CA VAL A 87 26.82 7.64 -14.77
C VAL A 87 26.66 7.85 -16.28
N PRO A 88 26.55 6.78 -17.10
CA PRO A 88 26.55 6.91 -18.54
C PRO A 88 25.49 7.93 -18.96
N VAL A 89 25.95 9.06 -19.49
CA VAL A 89 25.08 10.07 -20.09
C VAL A 89 24.58 9.44 -21.37
N VAL A 90 23.31 9.06 -21.35
CA VAL A 90 22.66 8.46 -22.51
C VAL A 90 22.59 9.52 -23.61
N SER A 91 23.48 9.42 -24.59
CA SER A 91 23.51 10.31 -25.75
C SER A 91 22.35 10.07 -26.71
N ASP A 92 21.64 8.95 -26.59
CA ASP A 92 20.47 8.62 -27.41
C ASP A 92 19.36 7.95 -26.57
N LEU A 93 18.26 8.67 -26.37
CA LEU A 93 17.06 8.20 -25.66
C LEU A 93 16.48 6.91 -26.27
N VAL A 94 16.76 6.62 -27.54
CA VAL A 94 16.33 5.39 -28.21
C VAL A 94 17.14 4.19 -27.72
N ASP A 95 18.45 4.33 -27.53
CA ASP A 95 19.31 3.25 -27.01
C ASP A 95 19.10 3.01 -25.51
N ALA A 96 18.89 4.07 -24.70
CA ALA A 96 18.53 3.88 -23.29
C ALA A 96 17.21 3.14 -23.10
N THR A 97 16.21 3.43 -23.93
CA THR A 97 14.91 2.76 -23.83
C THR A 97 14.97 1.32 -24.34
N ALA A 98 15.88 1.02 -25.27
CA ALA A 98 16.14 -0.34 -25.74
C ALA A 98 16.89 -1.20 -24.69
N GLU A 99 17.83 -0.63 -23.94
CA GLU A 99 18.54 -1.33 -22.85
C GLU A 99 17.77 -1.36 -21.53
N HIS A 100 16.80 -0.45 -21.33
CA HIS A 100 15.93 -0.47 -20.16
C HIS A 100 14.94 -1.65 -20.24
N LYS A 101 15.32 -2.77 -19.63
CA LYS A 101 14.37 -3.86 -19.35
C LYS A 101 13.26 -3.33 -18.44
N ALA A 102 12.06 -3.20 -19.01
CA ALA A 102 10.87 -2.83 -18.26
C ALA A 102 10.70 -3.77 -17.05
N THR A 103 10.52 -3.18 -15.86
CA THR A 103 10.16 -3.92 -14.66
C THR A 103 8.74 -4.45 -14.82
N GLY A 104 8.52 -5.74 -14.51
CA GLY A 104 7.19 -6.38 -14.62
C GLY A 104 6.85 -7.00 -15.98
N LEU A 105 7.83 -7.22 -16.86
CA LEU A 105 7.64 -8.03 -18.08
C LEU A 105 7.08 -9.41 -17.75
N TRP A 106 6.22 -9.92 -18.64
CA TRP A 106 5.64 -11.26 -18.51
C TRP A 106 6.75 -12.31 -18.48
N SER A 107 6.98 -12.86 -17.29
CA SER A 107 8.00 -13.85 -16.97
C SER A 107 7.34 -15.16 -16.51
N ASP A 108 8.13 -16.23 -16.46
CA ASP A 108 7.66 -17.52 -15.93
C ASP A 108 7.16 -17.42 -14.48
N VAL A 109 7.73 -16.50 -13.69
CA VAL A 109 7.26 -16.19 -12.32
C VAL A 109 5.86 -15.57 -12.36
N SER A 110 5.64 -14.57 -13.22
CA SER A 110 4.32 -13.94 -13.37
C SER A 110 3.27 -14.92 -13.91
N ARG A 111 3.66 -15.79 -14.85
CA ARG A 111 2.81 -16.83 -15.42
C ARG A 111 2.43 -17.87 -14.37
N GLY A 112 3.39 -18.32 -13.56
CA GLY A 112 3.15 -19.25 -12.46
C GLY A 112 2.19 -18.69 -11.43
N TRP A 113 2.38 -17.42 -11.05
CA TRP A 113 1.50 -16.75 -10.09
C TRP A 113 0.06 -16.60 -10.63
N VAL A 114 -0.11 -16.09 -11.86
CA VAL A 114 -1.46 -15.93 -12.47
C VAL A 114 -2.18 -17.27 -12.63
N LEU A 115 -1.49 -18.30 -13.11
CA LEU A 115 -2.11 -19.62 -13.32
C LEU A 115 -2.50 -20.27 -11.99
N SER A 116 -1.71 -20.08 -10.95
CA SER A 116 -2.01 -20.57 -9.60
C SER A 116 -3.19 -19.84 -8.97
N ALA A 117 -3.25 -18.52 -9.11
CA ALA A 117 -4.40 -17.71 -8.68
C ALA A 117 -5.67 -18.16 -9.40
N CYS A 118 -5.61 -18.36 -10.72
CA CYS A 118 -6.75 -18.86 -11.50
C CYS A 118 -7.18 -20.27 -11.07
N SER A 119 -6.23 -21.18 -10.87
CA SER A 119 -6.50 -22.55 -10.44
C SER A 119 -7.13 -22.60 -9.04
N ALA A 120 -6.55 -21.90 -8.08
CA ALA A 120 -7.07 -21.80 -6.73
C ALA A 120 -8.47 -21.19 -6.71
N LEU A 121 -8.68 -20.10 -7.48
CA LEU A 121 -9.99 -19.48 -7.65
C LEU A 121 -11.01 -20.46 -8.26
N MET A 122 -10.66 -21.15 -9.34
CA MET A 122 -11.55 -22.14 -9.97
C MET A 122 -11.89 -23.30 -9.03
N THR A 123 -10.98 -23.67 -8.13
CA THR A 123 -11.25 -24.70 -7.11
C THR A 123 -12.31 -24.23 -6.11
N VAL A 124 -12.22 -22.98 -5.65
CA VAL A 124 -13.22 -22.37 -4.76
C VAL A 124 -14.56 -22.20 -5.49
N VAL A 125 -14.55 -21.73 -6.73
CA VAL A 125 -15.76 -21.58 -7.56
C VAL A 125 -16.43 -22.93 -7.78
N ALA A 126 -15.67 -23.98 -8.13
CA ALA A 126 -16.20 -25.31 -8.32
C ALA A 126 -16.86 -25.85 -7.04
N LEU A 127 -16.25 -25.61 -5.88
CA LEU A 127 -16.83 -25.97 -4.58
C LEU A 127 -18.18 -25.27 -4.36
N VAL A 128 -18.24 -23.95 -4.59
CA VAL A 128 -19.49 -23.17 -4.47
C VAL A 128 -20.58 -23.73 -5.39
N PHE A 129 -20.25 -23.99 -6.65
CA PHE A 129 -21.20 -24.56 -7.62
C PHE A 129 -21.67 -25.96 -7.24
N LEU A 130 -20.81 -26.79 -6.66
CA LEU A 130 -21.15 -28.15 -6.23
C LEU A 130 -22.11 -28.14 -5.03
N LEU A 131 -21.97 -27.16 -4.14
CA LEU A 131 -22.73 -27.02 -2.90
C LEU A 131 -24.03 -26.24 -3.08
N LEU A 132 -24.13 -25.38 -4.10
CA LEU A 132 -25.33 -24.58 -4.39
C LEU A 132 -26.64 -25.39 -4.42
N PRO A 133 -26.71 -26.57 -5.06
CA PRO A 133 -27.94 -27.37 -5.13
C PRO A 133 -28.23 -28.18 -3.87
N ARG A 134 -27.20 -28.51 -3.07
CA ARG A 134 -27.30 -29.44 -1.93
C ARG A 134 -27.41 -28.74 -0.58
N GLY A 135 -27.06 -27.45 -0.54
CA GLY A 135 -26.78 -26.74 0.69
C GLY A 135 -25.35 -27.03 1.16
N PRO A 136 -24.65 -26.06 1.76
CA PRO A 136 -23.29 -26.27 2.25
C PRO A 136 -23.30 -27.10 3.55
N ASP A 137 -22.74 -28.32 3.51
CA ASP A 137 -22.46 -29.10 4.71
C ASP A 137 -21.14 -28.64 5.36
N THR A 138 -21.09 -28.57 6.69
CA THR A 138 -19.90 -28.05 7.40
C THR A 138 -18.69 -28.94 7.20
N LEU A 139 -18.88 -30.25 7.06
CA LEU A 139 -17.77 -31.18 6.84
C LEU A 139 -17.11 -30.97 5.48
N ASP A 140 -17.89 -30.77 4.41
CA ASP A 140 -17.37 -30.59 3.05
C ASP A 140 -16.53 -29.31 2.92
N VAL A 141 -17.00 -28.21 3.51
CA VAL A 141 -16.27 -26.92 3.50
C VAL A 141 -15.02 -26.99 4.38
N GLY A 142 -15.06 -27.75 5.47
CA GLY A 142 -13.92 -27.94 6.36
C GLY A 142 -12.82 -28.79 5.73
N VAL A 143 -13.19 -29.91 5.10
CA VAL A 143 -12.26 -30.81 4.41
C VAL A 143 -11.58 -30.11 3.23
N THR A 144 -12.33 -29.31 2.47
CA THR A 144 -11.76 -28.55 1.35
C THR A 144 -10.80 -27.46 1.82
N ALA A 145 -11.13 -26.73 2.90
CA ALA A 145 -10.20 -25.79 3.52
C ALA A 145 -8.91 -26.46 3.99
N ALA A 146 -9.01 -27.60 4.68
CA ALA A 146 -7.86 -28.38 5.11
C ALA A 146 -7.03 -28.89 3.92
N GLY A 147 -7.70 -29.40 2.88
CA GLY A 147 -7.05 -29.84 1.65
C GLY A 147 -6.27 -28.72 0.95
N LEU A 148 -6.83 -27.51 0.88
CA LEU A 148 -6.15 -26.35 0.30
C LEU A 148 -4.92 -25.93 1.12
N TYR A 149 -4.95 -26.01 2.46
CA TYR A 149 -3.75 -25.80 3.29
C TYR A 149 -2.67 -26.85 3.02
N VAL A 150 -3.04 -28.12 2.86
CA VAL A 150 -2.09 -29.20 2.54
C VAL A 150 -1.48 -28.97 1.15
N VAL A 151 -2.29 -28.63 0.15
CA VAL A 151 -1.82 -28.30 -1.21
C VAL A 151 -0.91 -27.08 -1.18
N SER A 152 -1.23 -26.06 -0.39
CA SER A 152 -0.38 -24.90 -0.16
C SER A 152 0.99 -25.29 0.38
N LEU A 153 1.02 -26.12 1.44
CA LEU A 153 2.24 -26.60 2.07
C LEU A 153 3.09 -27.43 1.10
N LEU A 154 2.44 -28.30 0.30
CA LEU A 154 3.12 -29.11 -0.70
C LEU A 154 3.68 -28.25 -1.85
N CYS A 155 2.92 -27.25 -2.29
CA CYS A 155 3.36 -26.25 -3.26
C CYS A 155 4.56 -25.48 -2.70
N LYS A 156 4.63 -25.16 -1.41
CA LYS A 156 5.79 -24.46 -0.84
C LYS A 156 7.09 -25.24 -1.02
N ILE A 157 7.02 -26.56 -0.92
CA ILE A 157 8.16 -27.47 -1.09
C ILE A 157 8.53 -27.61 -2.57
N LEU A 158 7.53 -27.77 -3.45
CA LEU A 158 7.73 -28.08 -4.87
C LEU A 158 7.94 -26.83 -5.75
N ARG A 159 7.13 -25.78 -5.57
CA ARG A 159 7.16 -24.50 -6.28
C ARG A 159 6.70 -23.35 -5.38
N LYS A 160 7.66 -22.60 -4.81
CA LYS A 160 7.43 -21.52 -3.83
C LYS A 160 6.41 -20.47 -4.27
N ASP A 161 6.29 -20.27 -5.58
CA ASP A 161 5.49 -19.25 -6.25
C ASP A 161 3.98 -19.58 -6.21
N LEU A 162 3.62 -20.86 -6.14
CA LEU A 162 2.23 -21.35 -6.14
C LEU A 162 1.61 -21.38 -4.73
N ALA A 163 2.44 -21.51 -3.71
CA ALA A 163 2.01 -21.78 -2.35
C ALA A 163 1.08 -20.70 -1.79
N TRP A 164 1.39 -19.43 -2.09
CA TRP A 164 0.62 -18.29 -1.60
C TRP A 164 -0.82 -18.21 -2.14
N ALA A 165 -1.06 -18.65 -3.38
CA ALA A 165 -2.40 -18.64 -3.96
C ALA A 165 -3.32 -19.66 -3.27
N TYR A 166 -2.81 -20.88 -3.03
CA TYR A 166 -3.55 -21.91 -2.31
C TYR A 166 -3.73 -21.58 -0.83
N PHE A 167 -2.74 -20.93 -0.19
CA PHE A 167 -2.87 -20.42 1.16
C PHE A 167 -4.01 -19.41 1.30
N ALA A 168 -4.09 -18.44 0.38
CA ALA A 168 -5.15 -17.45 0.37
C ALA A 168 -6.53 -18.10 0.16
N ALA A 169 -6.64 -19.04 -0.80
CA ALA A 169 -7.87 -19.79 -1.03
C ALA A 169 -8.27 -20.61 0.20
N ALA A 170 -7.33 -21.29 0.85
CA ALA A 170 -7.56 -22.06 2.08
C ALA A 170 -8.11 -21.15 3.19
N GLY A 171 -7.53 -19.97 3.37
CA GLY A 171 -7.98 -18.96 4.32
C GLY A 171 -9.44 -18.54 4.09
N VAL A 172 -9.80 -18.23 2.84
CA VAL A 172 -11.18 -17.86 2.48
C VAL A 172 -12.15 -19.00 2.76
N THR A 173 -11.83 -20.23 2.34
CA THR A 173 -12.67 -21.40 2.60
C THR A 173 -12.78 -21.72 4.09
N ALA A 174 -11.72 -21.49 4.87
CA ALA A 174 -11.73 -21.73 6.31
C ALA A 174 -12.62 -20.70 7.04
N ILE A 175 -12.64 -19.44 6.59
CA ILE A 175 -13.57 -18.43 7.11
C ILE A 175 -15.02 -18.82 6.77
N TRP A 176 -15.28 -19.31 5.56
CA TRP A 176 -16.61 -19.81 5.19
C TRP A 176 -17.03 -21.01 6.05
N TRP A 177 -16.13 -21.96 6.27
CA TRP A 177 -16.36 -23.07 7.19
C TRP A 177 -16.72 -22.60 8.61
N ALA A 178 -15.97 -21.63 9.14
CA ALA A 178 -16.21 -21.04 10.44
C ALA A 178 -17.58 -20.38 10.56
N TRP A 179 -18.03 -19.69 9.51
CA TRP A 179 -19.39 -19.13 9.45
C TRP A 179 -20.45 -20.23 9.54
N LEU A 180 -20.31 -21.32 8.78
CA LEU A 180 -21.26 -22.43 8.83
C LEU A 180 -21.29 -23.09 10.22
N GLN A 181 -20.12 -23.27 10.84
CA GLN A 181 -20.00 -23.82 12.20
C GLN A 181 -20.64 -22.92 13.28
N LEU A 182 -20.64 -21.61 13.08
CA LEU A 182 -21.34 -20.68 13.97
C LEU A 182 -22.86 -20.86 13.85
N MET A 183 -23.37 -21.04 12.62
CA MET A 183 -24.79 -21.27 12.37
C MET A 183 -25.29 -22.61 12.94
N THR A 184 -24.43 -23.61 13.06
CA THR A 184 -24.74 -24.89 13.71
C THR A 184 -24.62 -24.87 15.24
N GLY A 185 -24.29 -23.72 15.83
CA GLY A 185 -24.22 -23.54 17.29
C GLY A 185 -22.92 -24.01 17.94
N THR A 186 -21.86 -24.22 17.15
CA THR A 186 -20.55 -24.64 17.68
C THR A 186 -19.93 -23.52 18.51
N SER A 187 -19.18 -23.88 19.57
CA SER A 187 -18.57 -22.86 20.44
C SER A 187 -17.58 -22.00 19.63
N PRO A 188 -17.77 -20.68 19.57
CA PRO A 188 -17.05 -19.89 18.58
C PRO A 188 -15.59 -19.65 18.90
N LEU A 189 -15.23 -19.72 20.19
CA LEU A 189 -13.83 -19.69 20.63
C LEU A 189 -13.03 -20.87 20.07
N VAL A 190 -13.65 -22.04 19.92
CA VAL A 190 -13.00 -23.23 19.34
C VAL A 190 -12.77 -23.02 17.85
N ILE A 191 -13.74 -22.46 17.13
CA ILE A 191 -13.61 -22.13 15.71
C ILE A 191 -12.48 -21.12 15.49
N LEU A 192 -12.48 -20.03 16.27
CA LEU A 192 -11.44 -19.00 16.23
C LEU A 192 -10.05 -19.58 16.49
N LEU A 193 -9.92 -20.45 17.50
CA LEU A 193 -8.66 -21.10 17.85
C LEU A 193 -8.16 -22.01 16.72
N ILE A 194 -9.03 -22.85 16.14
CA ILE A 194 -8.69 -23.75 15.03
C ILE A 194 -8.19 -22.93 13.83
N LEU A 195 -8.91 -21.86 13.47
CA LEU A 195 -8.51 -20.97 12.38
C LEU A 195 -7.16 -20.30 12.65
N LEU A 196 -6.98 -19.77 13.86
CA LEU A 196 -5.75 -19.06 14.22
C LEU A 196 -4.54 -20.00 14.19
N VAL A 197 -4.69 -21.21 14.72
CA VAL A 197 -3.63 -22.23 14.77
C VAL A 197 -3.29 -22.72 13.37
N ALA A 198 -4.29 -23.03 12.53
CA ALA A 198 -4.06 -23.47 11.15
C ALA A 198 -3.34 -22.40 10.32
N GLN A 199 -3.77 -21.13 10.46
CA GLN A 199 -3.13 -19.99 9.81
C GLN A 199 -1.70 -19.77 10.32
N PHE A 200 -1.49 -19.83 11.64
CA PHE A 200 -0.18 -19.63 12.24
C PHE A 200 0.85 -20.69 11.81
N ILE A 201 0.46 -21.98 11.86
CA ILE A 201 1.34 -23.08 11.46
C ILE A 201 1.72 -22.95 9.99
N SER A 202 0.74 -22.71 9.12
CA SER A 202 1.00 -22.55 7.69
C SER A 202 1.90 -21.34 7.40
N LEU A 203 1.67 -20.21 8.07
CA LEU A 203 2.46 -18.99 7.92
C LEU A 203 3.91 -19.16 8.36
N MET A 204 4.14 -19.89 9.45
CA MET A 204 5.48 -20.17 9.98
C MET A 204 6.33 -20.97 8.98
N VAL A 205 5.70 -21.82 8.17
CA VAL A 205 6.38 -22.60 7.12
C VAL A 205 6.64 -21.77 5.86
N HIS A 206 5.77 -20.79 5.54
CA HIS A 206 5.85 -20.09 4.25
C HIS A 206 6.84 -18.92 4.24
N THR A 207 7.26 -18.37 5.38
CA THR A 207 7.97 -17.07 5.40
C THR A 207 9.16 -17.03 6.37
N ARG A 208 10.28 -16.44 5.94
CA ARG A 208 11.44 -16.09 6.81
C ARG A 208 11.28 -14.74 7.53
N GLN A 209 10.37 -13.88 7.08
CA GLN A 209 10.11 -12.58 7.71
C GLN A 209 9.05 -12.72 8.82
N HIS A 210 9.46 -13.22 9.99
CA HIS A 210 8.55 -13.53 11.09
C HIS A 210 7.78 -12.31 11.65
N PHE A 211 8.33 -11.09 11.51
CA PHE A 211 7.79 -9.90 12.18
C PHE A 211 6.50 -9.34 11.56
N ALA A 212 6.51 -8.94 10.28
CA ALA A 212 5.35 -8.33 9.63
C ALA A 212 4.13 -9.27 9.60
N TYR A 213 4.41 -10.58 9.49
CA TYR A 213 3.39 -11.61 9.45
C TYR A 213 2.86 -12.02 10.84
N ALA A 214 3.67 -11.95 11.89
CA ALA A 214 3.17 -12.08 13.26
C ALA A 214 2.19 -10.95 13.61
N ILE A 215 2.45 -9.73 13.13
CA ILE A 215 1.51 -8.60 13.26
C ILE A 215 0.25 -8.85 12.43
N GLY A 216 0.40 -9.35 11.20
CA GLY A 216 -0.74 -9.79 10.38
C GLY A 216 -1.61 -10.82 11.10
N LEU A 217 -1.02 -11.82 11.75
CA LEU A 217 -1.75 -12.78 12.55
C LEU A 217 -2.46 -12.11 13.73
N ALA A 218 -1.79 -11.21 14.45
CA ALA A 218 -2.43 -10.47 15.54
C ALA A 218 -3.63 -9.65 15.05
N VAL A 219 -3.49 -8.96 13.91
CA VAL A 219 -4.59 -8.23 13.26
C VAL A 219 -5.72 -9.18 12.87
N LEU A 220 -5.40 -10.34 12.29
CA LEU A 220 -6.38 -11.36 11.93
C LEU A 220 -7.09 -11.92 13.18
N ALA A 221 -6.36 -12.18 14.27
CA ALA A 221 -6.89 -12.66 15.54
C ALA A 221 -7.90 -11.67 16.11
N ILE A 222 -7.50 -10.40 16.20
CA ILE A 222 -8.30 -9.30 16.74
C ILE A 222 -9.53 -9.08 15.85
N SER A 223 -9.34 -9.06 14.53
CA SER A 223 -10.41 -8.87 13.55
C SER A 223 -11.44 -10.00 13.60
N THR A 224 -10.99 -11.25 13.65
CA THR A 224 -11.86 -12.43 13.71
C THR A 224 -12.57 -12.51 15.07
N GLY A 225 -11.87 -12.19 16.16
CA GLY A 225 -12.46 -12.11 17.50
C GLY A 225 -13.50 -11.00 17.62
N ALA A 226 -13.25 -9.83 17.03
CA ALA A 226 -14.20 -8.72 16.99
C ALA A 226 -15.43 -9.06 16.15
N TRP A 227 -15.23 -9.60 14.95
CA TRP A 227 -16.32 -10.09 14.10
C TRP A 227 -17.19 -11.11 14.84
N TRP A 228 -16.53 -12.06 15.51
CA TRP A 228 -17.23 -13.05 16.32
C TRP A 228 -18.08 -12.39 17.41
N LEU A 229 -17.47 -11.52 18.23
CA LEU A 229 -18.16 -10.86 19.33
C LEU A 229 -19.39 -10.07 18.85
N ILE A 230 -19.28 -9.41 17.71
CA ILE A 230 -20.38 -8.66 17.10
C ILE A 230 -21.53 -9.60 16.72
N HIS A 231 -21.25 -10.71 16.01
CA HIS A 231 -22.26 -11.67 15.61
C HIS A 231 -22.83 -12.49 16.79
N PHE A 232 -22.11 -12.57 17.90
CA PHE A 232 -22.63 -13.14 19.14
C PHE A 232 -23.60 -12.20 19.86
N LEU A 233 -23.30 -10.90 19.89
CA LEU A 233 -24.13 -9.89 20.55
C LEU A 233 -25.35 -9.48 19.72
N VAL A 234 -25.24 -9.54 18.39
CA VAL A 234 -26.27 -9.11 17.45
C VAL A 234 -26.71 -10.28 16.59
N ALA A 235 -27.91 -10.80 16.86
CA ALA A 235 -28.46 -11.96 16.17
C ALA A 235 -28.82 -11.68 14.70
N ASP A 236 -29.21 -10.44 14.36
CA ASP A 236 -29.52 -10.07 12.98
C ASP A 236 -28.23 -9.91 12.14
N PRO A 237 -27.99 -10.77 11.13
CA PRO A 237 -26.78 -10.74 10.34
C PRO A 237 -26.58 -9.43 9.58
N VAL A 238 -27.65 -8.71 9.23
CA VAL A 238 -27.56 -7.43 8.51
C VAL A 238 -27.02 -6.33 9.43
N ARG A 239 -27.58 -6.22 10.65
CA ARG A 239 -27.10 -5.26 11.68
C ARG A 239 -25.69 -5.59 12.15
N ALA A 240 -25.38 -6.87 12.38
CA ALA A 240 -24.04 -7.32 12.77
C ALA A 240 -22.99 -7.03 11.68
N GLY A 241 -23.34 -7.26 10.42
CA GLY A 241 -22.50 -6.95 9.27
C GLY A 241 -22.22 -5.44 9.14
N ALA A 242 -23.24 -4.60 9.35
CA ALA A 242 -23.10 -3.14 9.34
C ALA A 242 -22.11 -2.65 10.41
N ILE A 243 -22.18 -3.18 11.64
CA ILE A 243 -21.21 -2.88 12.69
C ILE A 243 -19.80 -3.33 12.28
N THR A 244 -19.65 -4.56 11.80
CA THR A 244 -18.35 -5.10 11.38
C THR A 244 -17.71 -4.23 10.29
N ALA A 245 -18.47 -3.85 9.27
CA ALA A 245 -17.97 -3.02 8.18
C ALA A 245 -17.62 -1.59 8.65
N THR A 246 -18.39 -1.00 9.56
CA THR A 246 -18.01 0.30 10.16
C THR A 246 -16.73 0.20 10.98
N LEU A 247 -16.60 -0.85 11.80
CA LEU A 247 -15.41 -1.07 12.60
C LEU A 247 -14.17 -1.24 11.71
N ALA A 248 -14.27 -2.06 10.66
CA ALA A 248 -13.20 -2.24 9.68
C ALA A 248 -12.84 -0.91 8.98
N LEU A 249 -13.85 -0.11 8.60
CA LEU A 249 -13.64 1.22 8.03
C LEU A 249 -12.87 2.10 9.03
N LEU A 250 -13.28 2.20 10.28
CA LEU A 250 -12.61 3.02 11.29
C LEU A 250 -11.17 2.56 11.54
N LEU A 251 -10.95 1.26 11.68
CA LEU A 251 -9.61 0.67 11.85
C LEU A 251 -8.71 0.97 10.66
N LEU A 252 -9.24 1.00 9.43
CA LEU A 252 -8.48 1.33 8.22
C LEU A 252 -7.87 2.75 8.32
N GLY A 253 -8.57 3.68 8.98
CA GLY A 253 -8.08 5.03 9.25
C GLY A 253 -6.92 5.12 10.24
N LEU A 254 -6.86 4.18 11.18
CA LEU A 254 -5.81 4.13 12.20
C LEU A 254 -4.60 3.32 11.73
N THR A 255 -4.75 2.51 10.69
CA THR A 255 -3.75 1.54 10.24
C THR A 255 -2.39 2.18 9.90
N PRO A 256 -2.29 3.30 9.16
CA PRO A 256 -0.99 3.93 8.87
C PRO A 256 -0.22 4.32 10.13
N ARG A 257 -0.91 4.89 11.13
CA ARG A 257 -0.29 5.28 12.42
C ARG A 257 0.19 4.07 13.20
N LEU A 258 -0.61 3.00 13.24
CA LEU A 258 -0.24 1.75 13.89
C LEU A 258 0.96 1.10 13.20
N ALA A 259 0.99 1.08 11.86
CA ALA A 259 2.11 0.51 11.11
C ALA A 259 3.43 1.25 11.40
N LEU A 260 3.42 2.59 11.43
CA LEU A 260 4.58 3.40 11.80
C LEU A 260 5.04 3.15 13.25
N SER A 261 4.09 3.04 14.18
CA SER A 261 4.37 2.75 15.59
C SER A 261 4.98 1.37 15.78
N ILE A 262 4.46 0.35 15.10
CA ILE A 262 4.91 -1.04 15.24
C ILE A 262 6.27 -1.23 14.55
N ALA A 263 6.50 -0.55 13.42
CA ALA A 263 7.78 -0.56 12.73
C ALA A 263 8.89 0.22 13.48
N GLY A 264 8.54 0.94 14.55
CA GLY A 264 9.50 1.68 15.38
C GLY A 264 9.91 3.04 14.82
N VAL A 265 9.21 3.56 13.80
CA VAL A 265 9.57 4.85 13.17
C VAL A 265 9.48 6.00 14.16
N PHE A 266 8.46 6.05 15.02
CA PHE A 266 8.36 7.09 16.06
C PHE A 266 9.49 7.02 17.09
N LYS A 267 9.93 5.81 17.47
CA LYS A 267 11.07 5.65 18.38
C LYS A 267 12.39 6.08 17.74
N ALA A 268 12.52 5.83 16.44
CA ALA A 268 13.67 6.28 15.66
C ALA A 268 13.68 7.81 15.55
N ASP A 269 12.52 8.42 15.27
CA ASP A 269 12.34 9.88 15.23
C ASP A 269 12.69 10.53 16.59
N ASP A 270 12.17 9.98 17.69
CA ASP A 270 12.49 10.44 19.06
C ASP A 270 14.00 10.33 19.35
N ALA A 271 14.64 9.22 18.95
CA ALA A 271 16.07 9.02 19.18
C ALA A 271 16.92 10.05 18.41
N VAL A 272 16.55 10.39 17.18
CA VAL A 272 17.22 11.45 16.40
C VAL A 272 16.96 12.82 17.02
N GLY A 273 15.74 13.08 17.49
CA GLY A 273 15.40 14.29 18.24
C GLY A 273 16.22 14.48 19.53
N HIS A 274 16.66 13.38 20.14
CA HIS A 274 17.57 13.37 21.30
C HIS A 274 19.06 13.38 20.93
N GLY A 275 19.42 13.60 19.67
CA GLY A 275 20.80 13.81 19.22
C GLY A 275 21.56 12.53 18.83
N THR A 276 20.87 11.39 18.69
CA THR A 276 21.51 10.18 18.13
C THR A 276 21.54 10.25 16.60
N SER A 277 22.69 9.93 15.98
CA SER A 277 22.81 9.84 14.52
C SER A 277 22.50 8.41 14.07
N MET A 278 21.47 8.22 13.26
CA MET A 278 21.16 6.93 12.63
C MET A 278 21.67 6.87 11.20
N ALA A 279 22.07 5.67 10.75
CA ALA A 279 22.45 5.46 9.36
C ALA A 279 21.20 5.50 8.44
N LEU A 280 21.35 6.03 7.22
CA LEU A 280 20.27 6.07 6.22
C LEU A 280 19.68 4.67 5.95
N SER A 281 20.51 3.62 5.95
CA SER A 281 20.07 2.24 5.77
C SER A 281 19.13 1.74 6.87
N GLU A 282 19.30 2.19 8.11
CA GLU A 282 18.43 1.81 9.24
C GLU A 282 17.07 2.50 9.14
N VAL A 283 17.04 3.77 8.73
CA VAL A 283 15.80 4.53 8.48
C VAL A 283 15.00 3.89 7.34
N VAL A 284 15.66 3.58 6.22
CA VAL A 284 15.04 2.88 5.08
C VAL A 284 14.51 1.51 5.53
N GLY A 285 15.27 0.76 6.34
CA GLY A 285 14.83 -0.53 6.87
C GLY A 285 13.63 -0.46 7.85
N HIS A 286 13.43 0.65 8.57
CA HIS A 286 12.22 0.87 9.36
C HIS A 286 11.02 1.20 8.46
N LEU A 287 11.23 2.00 7.42
CA LEU A 287 10.17 2.39 6.49
C LEU A 287 9.66 1.21 5.64
N ASP A 288 10.56 0.36 5.14
CA ASP A 288 10.19 -0.86 4.41
C ASP A 288 9.36 -1.81 5.30
N ARG A 289 9.76 -1.95 6.57
CA ARG A 289 8.97 -2.72 7.55
C ARG A 289 7.59 -2.13 7.78
N ALA A 290 7.47 -0.80 7.86
CA ALA A 290 6.19 -0.13 8.01
C ALA A 290 5.27 -0.40 6.80
N HIS A 291 5.79 -0.33 5.57
CA HIS A 291 5.03 -0.62 4.36
C HIS A 291 4.57 -2.09 4.28
N HIS A 292 5.41 -3.04 4.69
CA HIS A 292 5.00 -4.45 4.75
C HIS A 292 3.88 -4.67 5.78
N VAL A 293 4.00 -4.10 6.98
CA VAL A 293 2.96 -4.19 8.01
C VAL A 293 1.66 -3.54 7.54
N LEU A 294 1.75 -2.38 6.90
CA LEU A 294 0.60 -1.65 6.36
C LEU A 294 -0.13 -2.48 5.30
N SER A 295 0.59 -3.04 4.33
CA SER A 295 0.01 -3.84 3.26
C SER A 295 -0.72 -5.09 3.79
N VAL A 296 -0.13 -5.79 4.77
CA VAL A 296 -0.76 -6.96 5.39
C VAL A 296 -1.99 -6.56 6.20
N ALA A 297 -1.92 -5.48 6.99
CA ALA A 297 -3.04 -5.02 7.78
C ALA A 297 -4.22 -4.56 6.90
N VAL A 298 -3.96 -3.80 5.84
CA VAL A 298 -4.99 -3.30 4.90
C VAL A 298 -5.68 -4.45 4.16
N THR A 299 -4.92 -5.45 3.71
CA THR A 299 -5.50 -6.62 3.02
C THR A 299 -6.42 -7.42 3.94
N LEU A 300 -6.02 -7.63 5.20
CA LEU A 300 -6.85 -8.30 6.20
C LEU A 300 -8.09 -7.49 6.58
N LEU A 301 -7.96 -6.18 6.76
CA LEU A 301 -9.09 -5.29 7.02
C LEU A 301 -10.06 -5.25 5.83
N ALA A 302 -9.56 -5.32 4.59
CA ALA A 302 -10.41 -5.43 3.41
C ALA A 302 -11.22 -6.72 3.45
N GLY A 303 -10.61 -7.85 3.84
CA GLY A 303 -11.33 -9.09 4.12
C GLY A 303 -12.42 -8.92 5.17
N LEU A 304 -12.09 -8.35 6.34
CA LEU A 304 -13.06 -8.09 7.41
C LEU A 304 -14.22 -7.19 6.94
N TRP A 305 -13.91 -6.13 6.20
CA TRP A 305 -14.92 -5.23 5.64
C TRP A 305 -15.82 -5.95 4.64
N THR A 306 -15.26 -6.80 3.76
CA THR A 306 -16.08 -7.59 2.82
C THR A 306 -17.03 -8.54 3.52
N LEU A 307 -16.59 -9.20 4.59
CA LEU A 307 -17.44 -10.09 5.39
C LEU A 307 -18.59 -9.31 6.05
N GLY A 308 -18.31 -8.10 6.55
CA GLY A 308 -19.33 -7.24 7.15
C GLY A 308 -20.33 -6.68 6.14
N ILE A 309 -19.86 -6.18 4.98
CA ILE A 309 -20.72 -5.50 4.01
C ILE A 309 -21.63 -6.45 3.24
N LEU A 310 -21.23 -7.71 3.03
CA LEU A 310 -21.96 -8.67 2.19
C LEU A 310 -23.45 -8.86 2.59
N PRO A 311 -23.80 -9.14 3.86
CA PRO A 311 -25.21 -9.25 4.27
C PRO A 311 -25.96 -7.92 4.10
N VAL A 312 -25.30 -6.78 4.34
CA VAL A 312 -25.92 -5.45 4.19
C VAL A 312 -26.19 -5.13 2.71
N ALA A 313 -25.23 -5.45 1.83
CA ALA A 313 -25.34 -5.30 0.38
C ALA A 313 -26.45 -6.20 -0.20
N GLY A 314 -26.57 -7.43 0.29
CA GLY A 314 -27.65 -8.33 -0.09
C GLY A 314 -29.04 -7.77 0.26
N ALA A 315 -29.17 -7.10 1.40
CA ALA A 315 -30.40 -6.48 1.89
C ALA A 315 -30.52 -4.97 1.56
N ALA A 316 -29.70 -4.45 0.65
CA ALA A 316 -29.63 -3.02 0.35
C ALA A 316 -30.95 -2.46 -0.21
N ILE A 317 -31.66 -3.27 -1.00
CA ILE A 317 -32.87 -2.85 -1.70
C ILE A 317 -34.06 -3.45 -0.95
N GLY A 318 -34.80 -2.57 -0.26
CA GLY A 318 -35.94 -2.94 0.59
C GLY A 318 -36.04 -2.10 1.87
N ASN A 319 -34.94 -1.49 2.32
CA ASN A 319 -34.92 -0.62 3.48
C ASN A 319 -34.03 0.62 3.22
N VAL A 320 -34.55 1.82 3.51
CA VAL A 320 -33.82 3.08 3.29
C VAL A 320 -32.56 3.15 4.15
N TRP A 321 -32.59 2.59 5.36
CA TRP A 321 -31.44 2.56 6.26
C TRP A 321 -30.33 1.63 5.73
N THR A 322 -30.67 0.44 5.21
CA THR A 322 -29.67 -0.47 4.63
C THR A 322 -29.07 0.11 3.36
N LEU A 323 -29.87 0.76 2.52
CA LEU A 323 -29.39 1.48 1.34
C LEU A 323 -28.45 2.64 1.71
N GLY A 324 -28.84 3.46 2.69
CA GLY A 324 -28.00 4.52 3.23
C GLY A 324 -26.69 3.98 3.82
N MET A 325 -26.74 2.82 4.45
CA MET A 325 -25.56 2.19 5.06
C MET A 325 -24.59 1.66 4.01
N VAL A 326 -25.09 0.92 3.02
CA VAL A 326 -24.26 0.36 1.95
C VAL A 326 -23.64 1.49 1.12
N SER A 327 -24.43 2.50 0.74
CA SER A 327 -23.93 3.63 -0.04
C SER A 327 -22.85 4.41 0.73
N SER A 328 -23.09 4.76 2.00
CA SER A 328 -22.09 5.47 2.81
C SER A 328 -20.82 4.65 3.04
N LEU A 329 -20.92 3.36 3.35
CA LEU A 329 -19.77 2.48 3.54
C LEU A 329 -18.96 2.28 2.26
N VAL A 330 -19.61 1.98 1.12
CA VAL A 330 -18.92 1.78 -0.16
C VAL A 330 -18.23 3.07 -0.60
N VAL A 331 -18.90 4.22 -0.48
CA VAL A 331 -18.30 5.52 -0.82
C VAL A 331 -17.13 5.83 0.11
N ALA A 332 -17.29 5.73 1.44
CA ALA A 332 -16.20 5.99 2.37
C ALA A 332 -15.00 5.06 2.12
N TRP A 333 -15.24 3.76 1.94
CA TRP A 333 -14.20 2.75 1.73
C TRP A 333 -13.43 2.96 0.43
N THR A 334 -14.13 3.16 -0.69
CA THR A 334 -13.50 3.42 -1.99
C THR A 334 -12.67 4.70 -1.98
N LEU A 335 -13.21 5.78 -1.42
CA LEU A 335 -12.52 7.06 -1.37
C LEU A 335 -11.26 6.99 -0.48
N ARG A 336 -11.27 6.16 0.57
CA ARG A 336 -10.12 5.96 1.46
C ARG A 336 -8.91 5.34 0.76
N GLY A 337 -9.13 4.56 -0.31
CA GLY A 337 -8.09 3.97 -1.14
C GLY A 337 -7.07 4.98 -1.69
N ARG A 338 -7.43 6.27 -1.80
CA ARG A 338 -6.53 7.34 -2.27
C ARG A 338 -5.33 7.60 -1.36
N HIS A 339 -5.50 7.38 -0.05
CA HIS A 339 -4.50 7.76 0.96
C HIS A 339 -3.39 6.71 1.09
N PHE A 340 -3.61 5.54 0.48
CA PHE A 340 -2.67 4.43 0.49
C PHE A 340 -1.73 4.51 -0.72
N PRO A 341 -0.40 4.46 -0.52
CA PRO A 341 0.55 4.59 -1.61
C PRO A 341 0.77 3.27 -2.38
N LEU A 342 0.56 2.10 -1.76
CA LEU A 342 0.91 0.82 -2.40
C LEU A 342 -0.20 0.29 -3.31
N ALA A 343 0.22 -0.34 -4.41
CA ALA A 343 -0.70 -1.02 -5.34
C ALA A 343 -1.49 -2.14 -4.66
N ALA A 344 -0.85 -2.95 -3.81
CA ALA A 344 -1.50 -4.05 -3.09
C ALA A 344 -2.62 -3.57 -2.14
N GLU A 345 -2.44 -2.42 -1.50
CA GLU A 345 -3.42 -1.81 -0.61
C GLU A 345 -4.63 -1.31 -1.41
N ARG A 346 -4.36 -0.60 -2.51
CA ARG A 346 -5.41 -0.10 -3.42
C ARG A 346 -6.20 -1.21 -4.06
N THR A 347 -5.54 -2.25 -4.55
CA THR A 347 -6.23 -3.40 -5.16
C THR A 347 -7.13 -4.08 -4.14
N ALA A 348 -6.68 -4.29 -2.89
CA ALA A 348 -7.51 -4.87 -1.84
C ALA A 348 -8.75 -4.02 -1.51
N ILE A 349 -8.59 -2.70 -1.41
CA ILE A 349 -9.69 -1.78 -1.12
C ILE A 349 -10.71 -1.76 -2.27
N TYR A 350 -10.26 -1.67 -3.51
CA TYR A 350 -11.14 -1.58 -4.68
C TYR A 350 -11.79 -2.91 -5.04
N THR A 351 -11.10 -4.04 -4.87
CA THR A 351 -11.73 -5.37 -5.06
C THR A 351 -12.82 -5.60 -4.02
N ALA A 352 -12.58 -5.24 -2.76
CA ALA A 352 -13.59 -5.30 -1.71
C ALA A 352 -14.85 -4.49 -2.07
N ALA A 353 -14.67 -3.25 -2.51
CA ALA A 353 -15.77 -2.40 -2.95
C ALA A 353 -16.51 -2.97 -4.17
N LEU A 354 -15.76 -3.52 -5.14
CA LEU A 354 -16.34 -4.15 -6.32
C LEU A 354 -17.21 -5.36 -5.93
N ILE A 355 -16.75 -6.18 -4.98
CA ILE A 355 -17.53 -7.30 -4.43
C ILE A 355 -18.83 -6.78 -3.85
N ALA A 356 -18.79 -5.76 -2.99
CA ALA A 356 -19.98 -5.18 -2.37
C ALA A 356 -21.01 -4.69 -3.40
N VAL A 357 -20.57 -3.92 -4.40
CA VAL A 357 -21.46 -3.43 -5.47
C VAL A 357 -22.00 -4.57 -6.33
N SER A 358 -21.17 -5.56 -6.62
CA SER A 358 -21.58 -6.76 -7.36
C SER A 358 -22.63 -7.56 -6.58
N THR A 359 -22.53 -7.62 -5.25
CA THR A 359 -23.53 -8.26 -4.39
C THR A 359 -24.86 -7.53 -4.40
N VAL A 360 -24.84 -6.18 -4.40
CA VAL A 360 -26.08 -5.39 -4.59
C VAL A 360 -26.70 -5.68 -5.97
N ALA A 361 -25.91 -5.72 -7.03
CA ALA A 361 -26.41 -6.06 -8.36
C ALA A 361 -26.94 -7.50 -8.42
N TRP A 362 -26.25 -8.44 -7.76
CA TRP A 362 -26.63 -9.85 -7.69
C TRP A 362 -27.97 -10.05 -6.98
N SER A 363 -28.23 -9.30 -5.90
CA SER A 363 -29.52 -9.38 -5.19
C SER A 363 -30.71 -8.94 -6.05
N GLN A 364 -30.45 -8.25 -7.16
CA GLN A 364 -31.46 -7.75 -8.10
C GLN A 364 -31.54 -8.57 -9.39
N LEU A 365 -30.88 -9.72 -9.52
CA LEU A 365 -30.88 -10.47 -10.79
C LEU A 365 -32.28 -10.89 -11.28
N ALA A 366 -33.25 -11.01 -10.38
CA ALA A 366 -34.65 -11.27 -10.74
C ALA A 366 -35.35 -10.05 -11.36
N THR A 367 -34.76 -8.86 -11.23
CA THR A 367 -35.29 -7.58 -11.71
C THR A 367 -34.78 -7.30 -13.12
N VAL A 368 -35.68 -6.91 -14.03
CA VAL A 368 -35.41 -6.72 -15.47
C VAL A 368 -34.24 -5.76 -15.76
N TRP A 369 -33.99 -4.79 -14.87
CA TRP A 369 -32.99 -3.73 -15.05
C TRP A 369 -31.60 -4.04 -14.49
N ALA A 370 -31.43 -5.10 -13.70
CA ALA A 370 -30.15 -5.44 -13.06
C ALA A 370 -29.00 -5.75 -14.04
N PRO A 371 -29.18 -6.55 -15.10
CA PRO A 371 -28.11 -6.78 -16.08
C PRO A 371 -27.73 -5.50 -16.84
N ALA A 372 -28.70 -4.60 -17.09
CA ALA A 372 -28.43 -3.30 -17.70
C ALA A 372 -27.60 -2.41 -16.76
N GLY A 373 -27.94 -2.35 -15.47
CA GLY A 373 -27.17 -1.62 -14.46
C GLY A 373 -25.74 -2.13 -14.32
N ALA A 374 -25.54 -3.44 -14.29
CA ALA A 374 -24.22 -4.06 -14.25
C ALA A 374 -23.38 -3.76 -15.51
N ALA A 375 -24.01 -3.81 -16.69
CA ALA A 375 -23.35 -3.45 -17.96
C ALA A 375 -22.95 -1.96 -18.00
N VAL A 376 -23.80 -1.06 -17.51
CA VAL A 376 -23.50 0.38 -17.42
C VAL A 376 -22.33 0.64 -16.46
N LEU A 377 -22.32 -0.02 -15.29
CA LEU A 377 -21.22 0.11 -14.34
C LEU A 377 -19.89 -0.41 -14.93
N ALA A 378 -19.91 -1.57 -15.57
CA ALA A 378 -18.73 -2.13 -16.24
C ALA A 378 -18.22 -1.20 -17.35
N LEU A 379 -19.13 -0.64 -18.16
CA LEU A 379 -18.81 0.32 -19.21
C LEU A 379 -18.22 1.61 -18.62
N PHE A 380 -18.81 2.14 -17.54
CA PHE A 380 -18.30 3.31 -16.84
C PHE A 380 -16.87 3.09 -16.32
N LEU A 381 -16.63 1.98 -15.63
CA LEU A 381 -15.29 1.61 -15.15
C LEU A 381 -14.29 1.47 -16.30
N ALA A 382 -14.70 0.91 -17.43
CA ALA A 382 -13.85 0.80 -18.62
C ALA A 382 -13.53 2.18 -19.23
N ILE A 383 -14.51 3.09 -19.32
CA ILE A 383 -14.33 4.44 -19.87
C ILE A 383 -13.38 5.27 -18.99
N VAL A 384 -13.49 5.15 -17.67
CA VAL A 384 -12.64 5.90 -16.72
C VAL A 384 -11.14 5.64 -16.96
N LEU A 385 -10.76 4.44 -17.43
CA LEU A 385 -9.36 4.11 -17.76
C LEU A 385 -8.78 4.97 -18.90
N PHE A 386 -9.62 5.53 -19.77
CA PHE A 386 -9.22 6.32 -20.93
C PHE A 386 -9.29 7.85 -20.69
N LEU A 387 -9.84 8.29 -19.55
CA LEU A 387 -9.97 9.71 -19.24
C LEU A 387 -8.64 10.28 -18.74
N ARG A 388 -8.00 11.12 -19.57
CA ARG A 388 -6.90 11.99 -19.12
C ARG A 388 -7.48 13.18 -18.37
N ILE A 389 -7.33 13.18 -17.04
CA ILE A 389 -7.78 14.26 -16.17
C ILE A 389 -6.69 15.35 -16.17
N SER A 390 -7.08 16.60 -16.44
CA SER A 390 -6.16 17.74 -16.32
C SER A 390 -5.78 18.02 -14.86
N ASP A 391 -4.63 18.64 -14.60
CA ASP A 391 -4.16 18.88 -13.23
C ASP A 391 -5.14 19.70 -12.38
N LEU A 392 -5.82 20.68 -12.98
CA LEU A 392 -6.85 21.48 -12.33
C LEU A 392 -8.08 20.63 -11.97
N ALA A 393 -8.56 19.80 -12.90
CA ALA A 393 -9.68 18.90 -12.65
C ALA A 393 -9.33 17.85 -11.59
N ALA A 394 -8.10 17.33 -11.60
CA ALA A 394 -7.60 16.41 -10.58
C ALA A 394 -7.54 17.06 -9.19
N ALA A 395 -7.12 18.33 -9.10
CA ALA A 395 -7.11 19.08 -7.85
C ALA A 395 -8.52 19.32 -7.28
N GLN A 396 -9.47 19.72 -8.13
CA GLN A 396 -10.86 19.91 -7.73
C GLN A 396 -11.51 18.58 -7.32
N LEU A 397 -11.26 17.51 -8.07
CA LEU A 397 -11.76 16.17 -7.76
C LEU A 397 -11.21 15.69 -6.42
N ARG A 398 -9.92 15.89 -6.14
CA ARG A 398 -9.32 15.57 -4.83
C ARG A 398 -10.06 16.29 -3.69
N ARG A 399 -10.31 17.60 -3.84
CA ARG A 399 -11.03 18.39 -2.84
C ARG A 399 -12.46 17.91 -2.64
N ALA A 400 -13.22 17.71 -3.72
CA ALA A 400 -14.59 17.20 -3.65
C ALA A 400 -14.63 15.81 -2.98
N ALA A 401 -13.66 14.96 -3.33
CA ALA A 401 -13.61 13.61 -2.82
C ALA A 401 -13.22 13.55 -1.33
N THR A 402 -12.47 14.51 -0.79
CA THR A 402 -12.26 14.67 0.66
C THR A 402 -13.55 15.03 1.38
N TRP A 403 -14.36 15.94 0.82
CA TRP A 403 -15.65 16.31 1.39
C TRP A 403 -16.64 15.15 1.38
N ILE A 404 -16.76 14.45 0.25
CA ILE A 404 -17.65 13.29 0.11
C ILE A 404 -17.21 12.15 1.03
N GLU A 405 -15.90 11.89 1.15
CA GLU A 405 -15.35 10.90 2.10
C GLU A 405 -15.75 11.24 3.53
N THR A 406 -15.53 12.50 3.94
CA THR A 406 -15.85 12.97 5.29
C THR A 406 -17.35 12.85 5.58
N LEU A 407 -18.19 13.29 4.65
CA LEU A 407 -19.65 13.18 4.77
C LEU A 407 -20.09 11.72 4.87
N ALA A 408 -19.57 10.84 4.01
CA ALA A 408 -19.90 9.41 4.02
C ALA A 408 -19.53 8.76 5.36
N VAL A 409 -18.35 9.05 5.91
CA VAL A 409 -17.93 8.57 7.23
C VAL A 409 -18.85 9.11 8.33
N ILE A 410 -19.17 10.40 8.34
CA ILE A 410 -20.05 10.98 9.37
C ILE A 410 -21.45 10.37 9.33
N VAL A 411 -22.00 10.16 8.13
CA VAL A 411 -23.35 9.62 7.93
C VAL A 411 -23.47 8.15 8.36
N THR A 412 -22.39 7.36 8.35
CA THR A 412 -22.45 5.95 8.79
C THR A 412 -22.96 5.79 10.21
N ILE A 413 -22.62 6.69 11.15
CA ILE A 413 -23.02 6.55 12.56
C ILE A 413 -24.54 6.78 12.74
N PRO A 414 -25.14 7.89 12.30
CA PRO A 414 -26.60 8.08 12.38
C PRO A 414 -27.40 7.01 11.64
N VAL A 415 -26.93 6.58 10.47
CA VAL A 415 -27.62 5.54 9.69
C VAL A 415 -27.58 4.20 10.42
N LEU A 416 -26.44 3.84 11.01
CA LEU A 416 -26.31 2.63 11.83
C LEU A 416 -27.27 2.69 13.02
N VAL A 417 -27.36 3.82 13.73
CA VAL A 417 -28.32 4.03 14.83
C VAL A 417 -29.77 3.85 14.35
N GLY A 418 -30.10 4.36 13.15
CA GLY A 418 -31.39 4.18 12.52
C GLY A 418 -31.72 2.71 12.19
N MET A 419 -30.73 1.92 11.76
CA MET A 419 -30.91 0.47 11.53
C MET A 419 -31.26 -0.31 12.80
N PHE A 420 -30.94 0.21 13.99
CA PHE A 420 -31.30 -0.38 15.27
C PHE A 420 -32.66 0.09 15.79
N ASP A 421 -33.41 0.88 15.02
CA ASP A 421 -34.71 1.44 15.40
C ASP A 421 -34.63 2.30 16.68
N LEU A 422 -33.47 2.87 17.01
CA LEU A 422 -33.28 3.67 18.20
C LEU A 422 -34.04 5.00 18.13
N TYR A 423 -34.16 5.60 16.94
CA TYR A 423 -34.93 6.83 16.76
C TYR A 423 -36.41 6.63 17.06
N THR A 424 -37.00 5.52 16.62
CA THR A 424 -38.41 5.21 16.87
C THR A 424 -38.66 4.88 18.34
N GLN A 425 -37.73 4.17 19.00
CA GLN A 425 -37.78 3.92 20.44
C GLN A 425 -37.70 5.21 21.26
N LEU A 426 -36.80 6.13 20.90
CA LEU A 426 -36.69 7.44 21.56
C LEU A 426 -37.96 8.27 21.36
N LEU A 427 -38.49 8.35 20.13
CA LEU A 427 -39.74 9.06 19.85
C LEU A 427 -40.94 8.48 20.61
N GLY A 428 -41.01 7.15 20.73
CA GLY A 428 -42.05 6.46 21.51
C GLY A 428 -41.93 6.67 23.02
N SER A 429 -40.74 7.00 23.55
CA SER A 429 -40.55 7.28 24.98
C SER A 429 -40.99 8.68 25.42
N PHE A 430 -41.21 9.59 24.45
CA PHE A 430 -41.72 10.95 24.69
C PHE A 430 -43.23 11.09 24.47
N GLN A 431 -43.91 10.01 24.07
CA GLN A 431 -45.37 9.88 24.08
C GLN A 431 -45.81 9.20 25.37
#